data_AF-A0A7V5U0B7-F1
#
_entry.id   AF-A0A7V5U0B7-F1
#
_cell.length_a   1.000
_cell.length_b   1.000
_cell.length_c   1.000
_cell.angle_alpha   90.00
_cell.angle_beta   90.00
_cell.angle_gamma   90.00
#
_symmetry.space_group_name_H-M   'P 1'
#
loop_
_entity.id
_entity.type
_entity.pdbx_description
1 polymer ?
#
loop_
_entity_poly.entity_id
_entity_poly.type
_entity_poly.pdbx_seq_one_letter_code
_entity_poly.pdbx_strand_id
1 'polypeptide(L)'
;MQQNISPSEIRGKEFNKTLSGYNKQEVEAFLEMLADQIEGLERTIKAQQREIEDRDKKLDNIEEQKDLLKRTLILAEKLKEDTLKSADKEAKNIIKDAEISSRERVKKAKDYLSILEHDYVNLKDKKISFLLTFKSQINTMLELIEREFEKDKEDAKRKEKPIIPPPDFKARDFKKEMELPPVVEKKKEVPAEEKEEEKIEPLVENKKNNEPKGKAKISFDLGSNEKD
;
A
#
# COMPACT_ATOMS: atom_id res chain seq x y z
N MET A 1 28.06 -86.86 1.40
CA MET A 1 28.47 -86.74 -0.01
C MET A 1 27.42 -87.43 -0.85
N GLN A 2 26.49 -86.69 -1.47
CA GLN A 2 25.60 -87.26 -2.48
C GLN A 2 26.42 -87.39 -3.76
N GLN A 3 26.70 -88.63 -4.16
CA GLN A 3 27.25 -88.92 -5.47
C GLN A 3 26.10 -88.76 -6.47
N ASN A 4 26.01 -87.60 -7.11
CA ASN A 4 25.08 -87.40 -8.22
C ASN A 4 25.70 -88.08 -9.44
N ILE A 5 25.12 -89.21 -9.82
CA ILE A 5 25.49 -89.92 -11.05
C ILE A 5 24.73 -89.25 -12.18
N SER A 6 25.45 -88.78 -13.20
CA SER A 6 24.83 -88.17 -14.39
C SER A 6 24.09 -89.23 -15.22
N PRO A 7 22.98 -88.89 -15.92
CA PRO A 7 22.36 -89.79 -16.90
C PRO A 7 23.37 -90.43 -17.87
N SER A 8 24.39 -89.68 -18.27
CA SER A 8 25.45 -90.17 -19.17
C SER A 8 26.35 -91.23 -18.50
N GLU A 9 26.61 -91.08 -17.20
CA GLU A 9 27.37 -92.05 -16.41
C GLU A 9 26.57 -93.33 -16.14
N ILE A 10 25.23 -93.23 -16.08
CA ILE A 10 24.34 -94.38 -15.97
C ILE A 10 24.33 -95.19 -17.26
N ARG A 11 24.20 -94.53 -18.42
CA ARG A 11 24.25 -95.20 -19.74
C ARG A 11 25.62 -95.83 -20.01
N GLY A 12 26.70 -95.21 -19.54
CA GLY A 12 28.07 -95.72 -19.71
C GLY A 12 28.53 -96.74 -18.66
N LYS A 13 27.65 -97.18 -17.74
CA LYS A 13 28.06 -98.03 -16.62
C LYS A 13 28.25 -99.49 -17.04
N GLU A 14 29.49 -99.97 -16.98
CA GLU A 14 29.81 -101.40 -17.15
C GLU A 14 29.88 -102.15 -15.81
N PHE A 15 29.37 -103.38 -15.79
CA PHE A 15 29.41 -104.29 -14.64
C PHE A 15 30.32 -105.50 -14.91
N ASN A 16 31.00 -105.96 -13.86
CA ASN A 16 31.81 -107.18 -13.91
C ASN A 16 30.94 -108.43 -14.10
N LYS A 17 31.39 -109.38 -14.92
CA LYS A 17 30.67 -110.63 -15.19
C LYS A 17 30.97 -111.70 -14.14
N THR A 18 29.94 -112.35 -13.60
CA THR A 18 30.04 -113.48 -12.65
C THR A 18 29.24 -114.69 -13.16
N LEU A 19 29.64 -115.91 -12.77
CA LEU A 19 29.03 -117.18 -13.21
C LEU A 19 27.53 -117.32 -12.87
N SER A 20 27.05 -116.60 -11.85
CA SER A 20 25.63 -116.35 -11.56
C SER A 20 25.43 -114.84 -11.52
N GLY A 21 24.59 -114.29 -12.40
CA GLY A 21 24.36 -112.85 -12.50
C GLY A 21 23.07 -112.52 -13.26
N TYR A 22 22.66 -111.26 -13.22
CA TYR A 22 21.48 -110.77 -13.93
C TYR A 22 21.67 -110.80 -15.45
N ASN A 23 20.56 -110.88 -16.19
CA ASN A 23 20.60 -110.80 -17.65
C ASN A 23 21.11 -109.42 -18.08
N LYS A 24 22.23 -109.42 -18.82
CA LYS A 24 22.88 -108.20 -19.30
C LYS A 24 21.92 -107.29 -20.08
N GLN A 25 21.09 -107.85 -20.96
CA GLN A 25 20.17 -107.08 -21.82
C GLN A 25 19.07 -106.38 -21.02
N GLU A 26 18.53 -107.05 -19.99
CA GLU A 26 17.51 -106.45 -19.12
C GLU A 26 18.10 -105.35 -18.25
N VAL A 27 19.33 -105.53 -17.76
CA VAL A 27 20.04 -104.50 -16.98
C VAL A 27 20.36 -103.27 -17.85
N GLU A 28 20.84 -103.46 -19.08
CA GLU A 28 21.08 -102.36 -20.03
C GLU A 28 19.77 -101.60 -20.35
N ALA A 29 18.67 -102.31 -20.61
CA ALA A 29 17.37 -101.68 -20.84
C ALA A 29 16.87 -100.90 -19.61
N PHE A 30 17.06 -101.43 -18.40
CA PHE A 30 16.70 -100.74 -17.17
C PHE A 30 17.58 -99.50 -16.92
N LEU A 31 18.89 -99.57 -17.19
CA LEU A 31 19.80 -98.42 -17.10
C LEU A 31 19.41 -97.30 -18.07
N GLU A 32 19.00 -97.63 -19.30
CA GLU A 32 18.52 -96.65 -20.27
C GLU A 32 17.26 -95.94 -19.77
N MET A 33 16.26 -96.70 -19.30
CA MET A 33 15.04 -96.14 -18.70
C MET A 33 15.35 -95.26 -17.49
N LEU A 34 16.27 -95.69 -16.61
CA LEU A 34 16.68 -94.94 -15.43
C LEU A 34 17.37 -93.61 -15.82
N ALA A 35 18.26 -93.67 -16.82
CA ALA A 35 18.95 -92.48 -17.34
C ALA A 35 17.96 -91.48 -17.92
N ASP A 36 17.00 -91.92 -18.73
CA ASP A 36 15.95 -91.06 -19.30
C ASP A 36 15.08 -90.42 -18.21
N GLN A 37 14.74 -91.18 -17.18
CA GLN A 37 13.90 -90.70 -16.09
C GLN A 37 14.64 -89.65 -15.24
N ILE A 38 15.94 -89.84 -14.99
CA ILE A 38 16.78 -88.84 -14.31
C ILE A 38 16.97 -87.60 -15.19
N GLU A 39 17.18 -87.76 -16.50
CA GLU A 39 17.28 -86.63 -17.42
C GLU A 39 15.97 -85.81 -17.45
N GLY A 40 14.82 -86.47 -17.41
CA GLY A 40 13.51 -85.83 -17.27
C GLY A 40 13.34 -85.07 -15.95
N LEU A 41 13.80 -85.65 -14.85
CA LEU A 41 13.81 -84.99 -13.54
C LEU A 41 14.72 -83.76 -13.53
N GLU A 42 15.94 -83.86 -14.08
CA GLU A 42 16.87 -82.73 -14.19
C GLU A 42 16.30 -81.58 -15.02
N ARG A 43 15.62 -81.89 -16.13
CA ARG A 43 14.93 -80.88 -16.94
C ARG A 43 13.82 -80.19 -16.16
N THR A 44 13.02 -80.97 -15.42
CA THR A 44 11.94 -80.44 -14.59
C THR A 44 12.47 -79.56 -13.47
N ILE A 45 13.53 -79.97 -12.76
CA ILE A 45 14.18 -79.18 -11.72
C ILE A 45 14.70 -77.86 -12.30
N LYS A 46 15.38 -77.89 -13.46
CA LYS A 46 15.86 -76.67 -14.13
C LYS A 46 14.71 -75.74 -14.53
N ALA A 47 13.59 -76.29 -15.01
CA ALA A 47 12.41 -75.50 -15.36
C ALA A 47 11.77 -74.85 -14.13
N GLN A 48 11.59 -75.63 -13.05
CA GLN A 48 11.05 -75.13 -11.78
C GLN A 48 11.95 -74.08 -11.15
N GLN A 49 13.28 -74.27 -11.18
CA GLN A 49 14.23 -73.28 -10.66
C GLN A 49 14.13 -71.95 -11.41
N ARG A 50 13.97 -71.99 -12.74
CA ARG A 50 13.74 -70.78 -13.55
C ARG A 50 12.42 -70.10 -13.22
N GLU A 51 11.35 -70.87 -13.00
CA GLU A 51 10.07 -70.29 -12.58
C GLU A 51 10.14 -69.64 -11.20
N ILE A 52 10.86 -70.25 -10.26
CA ILE A 52 11.10 -69.67 -8.94
C ILE A 52 11.86 -68.35 -9.08
N GLU A 53 12.96 -68.33 -9.84
CA GLU A 53 13.73 -67.11 -10.08
C GLU A 53 12.91 -65.98 -10.74
N ASP A 54 12.03 -66.31 -11.69
CA ASP A 54 11.14 -65.33 -12.32
C ASP A 54 10.07 -64.81 -11.34
N ARG A 55 9.54 -65.69 -10.49
CA ARG A 55 8.58 -65.31 -9.44
C ARG A 55 9.21 -64.44 -8.37
N ASP A 56 10.42 -64.77 -7.93
CA ASP A 56 11.16 -63.99 -6.93
C ASP A 56 11.43 -62.57 -7.46
N LYS A 57 11.89 -62.44 -8.72
CA LYS A 57 12.05 -61.12 -9.36
C LYS A 57 10.76 -60.32 -9.43
N LYS A 58 9.62 -60.97 -9.67
CA LYS A 58 8.31 -60.30 -9.67
C LYS A 58 7.91 -59.86 -8.27
N LEU A 59 8.19 -60.67 -7.24
CA LEU A 59 7.93 -60.31 -5.86
C LEU A 59 8.77 -59.11 -5.43
N ASP A 60 10.06 -59.09 -5.77
CA ASP A 60 10.95 -57.97 -5.50
C ASP A 60 10.44 -56.66 -6.12
N ASN A 61 10.04 -56.70 -7.40
CA ASN A 61 9.45 -55.53 -8.07
C ASN A 61 8.14 -55.06 -7.40
N ILE A 62 7.27 -56.00 -7.00
CA ILE A 62 6.04 -55.65 -6.27
C ILE A 62 6.36 -55.01 -4.91
N GLU A 63 7.38 -55.50 -4.21
CA GLU A 63 7.83 -54.93 -2.94
C GLU A 63 8.37 -53.50 -3.12
N GLU A 64 9.21 -53.27 -4.14
CA GLU A 64 9.70 -51.94 -4.49
C GLU A 64 8.55 -50.97 -4.84
N GLN A 65 7.58 -51.43 -5.64
CA GLN A 65 6.39 -50.64 -5.99
C GLN A 65 5.53 -50.31 -4.77
N LYS A 66 5.34 -51.29 -3.88
CA LYS A 66 4.60 -51.12 -2.62
C LYS A 66 5.29 -50.08 -1.74
N ASP A 67 6.60 -50.10 -1.65
CA ASP A 67 7.36 -49.15 -0.85
C ASP A 67 7.35 -47.74 -1.46
N LEU A 68 7.45 -47.63 -2.78
CA LEU A 68 7.27 -46.36 -3.48
C LEU A 68 5.86 -45.79 -3.24
N LEU A 69 4.83 -46.64 -3.32
CA LEU A 69 3.45 -46.23 -3.09
C LEU A 69 3.25 -45.72 -1.65
N LYS A 70 3.79 -46.44 -0.65
CA LYS A 70 3.76 -46.00 0.76
C LYS A 70 4.44 -44.65 0.96
N ARG A 71 5.64 -44.47 0.40
CA ARG A 71 6.37 -43.18 0.48
C ARG A 71 5.58 -42.05 -0.18
N THR A 72 4.97 -42.33 -1.32
CA THR A 72 4.15 -41.35 -2.04
C THR A 72 2.89 -40.99 -1.26
N LEU A 73 2.24 -41.96 -0.61
CA LEU A 73 1.06 -41.70 0.22
C LEU A 73 1.40 -40.80 1.42
N ILE A 74 2.49 -41.10 2.13
CA ILE A 74 2.98 -40.28 3.24
C ILE A 74 3.33 -38.87 2.76
N LEU A 75 3.98 -38.75 1.59
CA LEU A 75 4.29 -37.46 0.99
C LEU A 75 3.02 -36.67 0.63
N ALA A 76 2.01 -37.34 0.06
CA ALA A 76 0.74 -36.72 -0.28
C ALA A 76 -0.02 -36.24 0.96
N GLU A 77 -0.03 -37.03 2.04
CA GLU A 77 -0.60 -36.64 3.33
C GLU A 77 0.12 -35.42 3.91
N LYS A 78 1.45 -35.43 3.90
CA LYS A 78 2.26 -34.29 4.36
C LYS A 78 2.01 -33.04 3.53
N LEU A 79 1.99 -33.16 2.20
CA LEU A 79 1.72 -32.05 1.30
C LEU A 79 0.31 -31.47 1.54
N LYS A 80 -0.69 -32.33 1.77
CA LYS A 80 -2.03 -31.91 2.14
C LYS A 80 -2.01 -31.11 3.45
N GLU A 81 -1.35 -31.60 4.49
CA GLU A 81 -1.24 -30.87 5.76
C GLU A 81 -0.52 -29.53 5.61
N ASP A 82 0.59 -29.50 4.90
CA ASP A 82 1.38 -28.28 4.69
C ASP A 82 0.59 -27.25 3.87
N THR A 83 -0.16 -27.70 2.87
CA THR A 83 -1.07 -26.84 2.08
C THR A 83 -2.18 -26.25 2.95
N LEU A 84 -2.81 -27.06 3.80
CA LEU A 84 -3.86 -26.59 4.71
C LEU A 84 -3.30 -25.58 5.73
N LYS A 85 -2.14 -25.88 6.34
CA LYS A 85 -1.46 -24.95 7.28
C LYS A 85 -1.10 -23.63 6.60
N SER A 86 -0.63 -23.68 5.36
CA SER A 86 -0.29 -22.48 4.58
C SER A 86 -1.54 -21.67 4.24
N ALA A 87 -2.61 -22.31 3.77
CA ALA A 87 -3.88 -21.66 3.46
C ALA A 87 -4.50 -21.02 4.71
N ASP A 88 -4.49 -21.70 5.86
CA ASP A 88 -5.00 -21.15 7.12
C ASP A 88 -4.20 -19.93 7.59
N LYS A 89 -2.86 -19.98 7.46
CA LYS A 89 -2.00 -18.85 7.78
C LYS A 89 -2.30 -17.66 6.87
N GLU A 90 -2.44 -17.91 5.58
CA GLU A 90 -2.72 -16.86 4.61
C GLU A 90 -4.11 -16.26 4.80
N ALA A 91 -5.13 -17.08 5.08
CA ALA A 91 -6.46 -16.60 5.43
C ALA A 91 -6.42 -15.68 6.67
N LYS A 92 -5.66 -16.05 7.71
CA LYS A 92 -5.47 -15.20 8.90
C LYS A 92 -4.76 -13.89 8.56
N ASN A 93 -3.76 -13.91 7.68
CA ASN A 93 -3.08 -12.70 7.22
C ASN A 93 -4.05 -11.78 6.46
N ILE A 94 -4.81 -12.31 5.51
CA ILE A 94 -5.80 -11.56 4.74
C ILE A 94 -6.81 -10.88 5.66
N ILE A 95 -7.36 -11.61 6.64
CA ILE A 95 -8.30 -11.05 7.60
C ILE A 95 -7.64 -9.92 8.40
N LYS A 96 -6.43 -10.16 8.92
CA LYS A 96 -5.70 -9.15 9.70
C LYS A 96 -5.39 -7.89 8.90
N ASP A 97 -4.97 -8.04 7.66
CA ASP A 97 -4.66 -6.93 6.76
C ASP A 97 -5.92 -6.15 6.38
N ALA A 98 -7.02 -6.86 6.10
CA ALA A 98 -8.33 -6.24 5.85
C ALA A 98 -8.81 -5.45 7.07
N GLU A 99 -8.65 -5.99 8.28
CA GLU A 99 -8.99 -5.29 9.52
C GLU A 99 -8.13 -4.03 9.73
N ILE A 100 -6.80 -4.12 9.52
CA ILE A 100 -5.90 -2.97 9.65
C ILE A 100 -6.29 -1.89 8.64
N SER A 101 -6.45 -2.25 7.37
CA SER A 101 -6.86 -1.33 6.30
C SER A 101 -8.22 -0.68 6.58
N SER A 102 -9.19 -1.46 7.08
CA SER A 102 -10.50 -0.96 7.49
C SER A 102 -10.39 0.06 8.64
N ARG A 103 -9.62 -0.27 9.69
CA ARG A 103 -9.38 0.64 10.82
C ARG A 103 -8.72 1.95 10.36
N GLU A 104 -7.74 1.87 9.47
CA GLU A 104 -7.08 3.05 8.90
C GLU A 104 -8.03 3.92 8.08
N ARG A 105 -8.88 3.30 7.24
CA ARG A 105 -9.89 4.02 6.45
C ARG A 105 -10.90 4.72 7.34
N VAL A 106 -11.40 4.05 8.37
CA VAL A 106 -12.34 4.64 9.33
C VAL A 106 -11.68 5.79 10.09
N LYS A 107 -10.42 5.62 10.51
CA LYS A 107 -9.68 6.70 11.18
C LYS A 107 -9.54 7.92 10.27
N LYS A 108 -9.08 7.74 9.03
CA LYS A 108 -8.96 8.83 8.04
C LYS A 108 -10.29 9.54 7.79
N ALA A 109 -11.38 8.79 7.69
CA ALA A 109 -12.71 9.37 7.52
C ALA A 109 -13.15 10.21 8.73
N LYS A 110 -12.88 9.74 9.96
CA LYS A 110 -13.15 10.50 11.19
C LYS A 110 -12.31 11.77 11.29
N ASP A 111 -11.02 11.67 10.98
CA ASP A 111 -10.11 12.82 10.98
C ASP A 111 -10.58 13.87 9.97
N TYR A 112 -10.98 13.45 8.76
CA TYR A 112 -11.54 14.34 7.74
C TYR A 112 -12.86 14.97 8.17
N LEU A 113 -13.77 14.20 8.78
CA LEU A 113 -15.04 14.72 9.29
C LEU A 113 -14.80 15.79 10.36
N SER A 114 -13.87 15.57 11.28
CA SER A 114 -13.54 16.54 12.33
C SER A 114 -13.02 17.86 11.75
N ILE A 115 -12.16 17.80 10.72
CA ILE A 115 -11.69 19.00 10.01
C ILE A 115 -12.87 19.72 9.34
N LEU A 116 -13.74 18.98 8.65
CA LEU A 116 -14.89 19.56 7.95
C LEU A 116 -15.88 20.22 8.91
N GLU A 117 -16.13 19.60 10.08
CA GLU A 117 -16.97 20.17 11.13
C GLU A 117 -16.40 21.49 11.66
N HIS A 118 -15.09 21.53 11.91
CA HIS A 118 -14.40 22.74 12.33
C HIS A 118 -14.48 23.84 11.25
N ASP A 119 -14.23 23.50 9.98
CA ASP A 119 -14.32 24.44 8.87
C ASP A 119 -15.75 24.97 8.67
N TYR A 120 -16.75 24.12 8.88
CA TYR A 120 -18.17 24.50 8.82
C TYR A 120 -18.52 25.52 9.91
N VAL A 121 -18.09 25.29 11.15
CA VAL A 121 -18.29 26.24 12.27
C VAL A 121 -17.59 27.57 11.96
N ASN A 122 -16.33 27.53 11.53
CA ASN A 122 -15.58 28.74 11.17
C ASN A 122 -16.25 29.53 10.05
N LEU A 123 -16.80 28.86 9.03
CA LEU A 123 -17.51 29.51 7.93
C LEU A 123 -18.80 30.16 8.43
N LYS A 124 -19.52 29.50 9.34
CA LYS A 124 -20.73 30.05 9.97
C LYS A 124 -20.39 31.31 10.78
N ASP A 125 -19.31 31.29 11.56
CA ASP A 125 -18.88 32.43 12.36
C ASP A 125 -18.41 33.60 11.49
N LYS A 126 -17.69 33.32 10.39
CA LYS A 126 -17.34 34.32 9.37
C LYS A 126 -18.58 34.96 8.76
N LYS A 127 -19.61 34.15 8.42
CA LYS A 127 -20.89 34.65 7.90
C LYS A 127 -21.57 35.59 8.90
N ILE A 128 -21.68 35.18 10.17
CA ILE A 128 -22.31 36.00 11.21
C ILE A 128 -21.55 37.30 11.40
N SER A 129 -20.22 37.22 11.51
CA SER A 129 -19.36 38.39 11.66
C SER A 129 -19.53 39.38 10.50
N PHE A 130 -19.54 38.89 9.25
CA PHE A 130 -19.79 39.71 8.07
C PHE A 130 -21.15 40.41 8.14
N LEU A 131 -22.23 39.70 8.47
CA LEU A 131 -23.57 40.28 8.58
C LEU A 131 -23.64 41.37 9.66
N LEU A 132 -22.98 41.16 10.81
CA LEU A 132 -22.92 42.14 11.89
C LEU A 132 -22.11 43.38 11.49
N THR A 133 -20.92 43.19 10.91
CA THR A 133 -20.09 44.29 10.42
C THR A 133 -20.81 45.10 9.35
N PHE A 134 -21.45 44.42 8.39
CA PHE A 134 -22.19 45.07 7.32
C PHE A 134 -23.39 45.86 7.86
N LYS A 135 -24.16 45.28 8.79
CA LYS A 135 -25.26 46.00 9.46
C LYS A 135 -24.77 47.24 10.20
N SER A 136 -23.63 47.13 10.91
CA SER A 136 -23.02 48.26 11.59
C SER A 136 -22.62 49.37 10.62
N GLN A 137 -22.00 49.02 9.48
CA GLN A 137 -21.61 49.98 8.45
C GLN A 137 -22.82 50.72 7.88
N ILE A 138 -23.90 50.00 7.55
CA ILE A 138 -25.14 50.61 7.05
C ILE A 138 -25.74 51.56 8.09
N ASN A 139 -25.81 51.15 9.36
CA ASN A 139 -26.32 52.02 10.42
C ASN A 139 -25.48 53.30 10.58
N THR A 140 -24.15 53.21 10.53
CA THR A 140 -23.28 54.39 10.57
C THR A 140 -23.50 55.30 9.36
N MET A 141 -23.66 54.74 8.15
CA MET A 141 -23.96 55.53 6.96
C MET A 141 -25.32 56.22 7.05
N LEU A 142 -26.33 55.55 7.60
CA LEU A 142 -27.65 56.13 7.83
C LEU A 142 -27.58 57.27 8.85
N GLU A 143 -26.89 57.09 9.97
CA GLU A 143 -26.72 58.13 11.00
C GLU A 143 -26.01 59.38 10.45
N LEU A 144 -25.01 59.20 9.58
CA LEU A 144 -24.34 60.32 8.90
C LEU A 144 -25.30 61.09 7.97
N ILE A 145 -26.13 60.37 7.22
CA ILE A 145 -27.14 60.96 6.33
C ILE A 145 -28.19 61.72 7.15
N GLU A 146 -28.70 61.11 8.22
CA GLU A 146 -29.68 61.74 9.12
C GLU A 146 -29.13 63.02 9.75
N ARG A 147 -27.87 63.01 10.20
CA ARG A 147 -27.19 64.19 10.75
C ARG A 147 -27.05 65.31 9.70
N GLU A 148 -26.77 64.97 8.45
CA GLU A 148 -26.65 65.97 7.38
C GLU A 148 -28.01 66.61 7.06
N PHE A 149 -29.08 65.81 6.98
CA PHE A 149 -30.44 66.32 6.86
C PHE A 149 -30.86 67.23 8.02
N GLU A 150 -30.40 66.95 9.25
CA GLU A 150 -30.73 67.80 10.40
C GLU A 150 -29.99 69.15 10.35
N LYS A 151 -28.73 69.17 9.88
CA LYS A 151 -28.01 70.43 9.61
C LYS A 151 -28.69 71.27 8.52
N ASP A 152 -29.14 70.65 7.44
CA ASP A 152 -29.86 71.36 6.37
C ASP A 152 -31.14 72.04 6.90
N LYS A 153 -31.84 71.41 7.85
CA LYS A 153 -32.99 72.04 8.54
C LYS A 153 -32.56 73.18 9.46
N GLU A 154 -31.44 73.06 10.17
CA GLU A 154 -30.90 74.15 10.99
C GLU A 154 -30.44 75.35 10.15
N ASP A 155 -29.80 75.11 9.00
CA ASP A 155 -29.37 76.14 8.07
C ASP A 155 -30.56 76.80 7.36
N ALA A 156 -31.62 76.05 7.06
CA ALA A 156 -32.89 76.60 6.60
C ALA A 156 -33.51 77.54 7.66
N LYS A 157 -33.52 77.15 8.94
CA LYS A 157 -33.98 78.00 10.06
C LYS A 157 -33.09 79.24 10.29
N ARG A 158 -31.78 79.16 10.01
CA ARG A 158 -30.86 80.32 10.09
C ARG A 158 -31.13 81.33 8.98
N LYS A 159 -31.45 80.89 7.77
CA LYS A 159 -31.80 81.76 6.63
C LYS A 159 -33.14 82.50 6.82
N GLU A 160 -34.02 82.03 7.70
CA GLU A 160 -35.30 82.68 8.02
C GLU A 160 -35.20 83.78 9.11
N LYS A 161 -34.10 83.86 9.88
CA LYS A 161 -33.90 85.00 10.79
C LYS A 161 -33.46 86.23 9.97
N PRO A 162 -34.16 87.37 10.06
CA PRO A 162 -33.88 88.52 9.21
C PRO A 162 -32.46 89.03 9.47
N ILE A 163 -31.72 89.25 8.37
CA ILE A 163 -30.46 90.00 8.38
C ILE A 163 -30.80 91.39 8.90
N ILE A 164 -30.37 91.72 10.12
CA ILE A 164 -30.46 93.10 10.62
C ILE A 164 -29.55 93.94 9.70
N PRO A 165 -30.06 94.96 8.99
CA PRO A 165 -29.21 95.79 8.15
C PRO A 165 -28.15 96.49 9.03
N PRO A 166 -26.92 96.69 8.54
CA PRO A 166 -25.91 97.46 9.25
C PRO A 166 -26.49 98.84 9.60
N PRO A 167 -26.29 99.36 10.82
CA PRO A 167 -26.82 100.67 11.20
C PRO A 167 -26.31 101.77 10.26
N ASP A 168 -27.24 102.61 9.80
CA ASP A 168 -27.04 103.75 8.90
C ASP A 168 -26.03 104.73 9.53
N PHE A 169 -24.77 104.72 9.07
CA PHE A 169 -23.77 105.69 9.49
C PHE A 169 -23.96 107.01 8.74
N LYS A 170 -24.86 107.86 9.24
CA LYS A 170 -24.92 109.28 8.83
C LYS A 170 -24.36 110.18 9.92
N ALA A 171 -23.27 110.85 9.54
CA ALA A 171 -22.66 112.05 10.11
C ALA A 171 -22.33 112.06 11.61
N ARG A 172 -21.07 111.71 11.93
CA ARG A 172 -20.36 112.26 13.09
C ARG A 172 -19.22 113.13 12.59
N ASP A 173 -19.27 114.41 12.93
CA ASP A 173 -18.26 115.42 12.63
C ASP A 173 -16.91 115.06 13.27
N PHE A 174 -15.92 114.79 12.42
CA PHE A 174 -14.53 114.66 12.84
C PHE A 174 -13.91 116.04 13.00
N LYS A 175 -13.88 116.56 14.22
CA LYS A 175 -12.90 117.58 14.65
C LYS A 175 -12.39 117.25 16.05
N LYS A 176 -11.30 116.49 16.09
CA LYS A 176 -10.25 116.60 17.11
C LYS A 176 -8.96 115.99 16.57
N GLU A 177 -7.96 116.85 16.33
CA GLU A 177 -6.57 116.48 16.04
C GLU A 177 -5.93 115.77 17.26
N MET A 178 -5.06 114.80 16.93
CA MET A 178 -3.83 114.33 17.61
C MET A 178 -3.96 113.95 19.11
N GLU A 179 -3.49 112.78 19.57
CA GLU A 179 -2.10 112.31 19.54
C GLU A 179 -2.03 110.77 19.45
N LEU A 180 -0.99 110.26 18.76
CA LEU A 180 -0.63 108.85 18.73
C LEU A 180 0.16 108.48 19.99
N PRO A 181 -0.32 107.54 20.84
CA PRO A 181 0.53 106.89 21.83
C PRO A 181 1.46 105.86 21.15
N PRO A 182 2.67 105.64 21.71
CA PRO A 182 3.77 104.98 21.03
C PRO A 182 3.55 103.49 20.80
N VAL A 183 4.05 103.02 19.65
CA VAL A 183 4.24 101.61 19.32
C VAL A 183 5.20 100.99 20.35
N VAL A 184 4.74 99.98 21.08
CA VAL A 184 5.62 99.07 21.82
C VAL A 184 5.60 97.72 21.11
N GLU A 185 6.62 97.49 20.29
CA GLU A 185 6.98 96.17 19.80
C GLU A 185 7.39 95.28 20.98
N LYS A 186 6.68 94.16 21.18
CA LYS A 186 7.26 92.99 21.84
C LYS A 186 7.32 91.86 20.82
N LYS A 187 8.48 91.76 20.17
CA LYS A 187 8.96 90.54 19.54
C LYS A 187 9.17 89.47 20.63
N LYS A 188 8.56 88.29 20.44
CA LYS A 188 9.12 87.04 20.96
C LYS A 188 9.41 86.16 19.76
N GLU A 189 10.69 85.92 19.57
CA GLU A 189 11.28 85.00 18.59
C GLU A 189 11.05 83.54 19.01
N VAL A 190 11.11 82.70 17.98
CA VAL A 190 10.83 81.26 17.86
C VAL A 190 11.93 80.42 18.56
N PRO A 191 11.70 79.11 18.80
CA PRO A 191 12.19 78.08 17.85
C PRO A 191 11.16 76.94 17.64
N ALA A 192 10.84 76.45 16.44
CA ALA A 192 11.66 75.83 15.39
C ALA A 192 12.35 74.52 15.86
N GLU A 193 11.66 73.39 15.69
CA GLU A 193 12.28 72.07 15.60
C GLU A 193 11.77 71.38 14.33
N GLU A 194 12.69 71.21 13.37
CA GLU A 194 12.60 70.33 12.20
C GLU A 194 12.95 68.88 12.60
N LYS A 195 12.40 67.91 11.86
CA LYS A 195 12.98 66.61 11.42
C LYS A 195 11.84 65.69 10.99
N GLU A 196 11.88 64.91 9.92
CA GLU A 196 12.77 64.70 8.78
C GLU A 196 11.92 63.81 7.83
N GLU A 197 11.79 64.18 6.56
CA GLU A 197 11.14 63.33 5.56
C GLU A 197 12.12 62.24 5.12
N GLU A 198 11.81 60.97 5.37
CA GLU A 198 12.57 59.85 4.82
C GLU A 198 11.89 59.34 3.53
N LYS A 199 12.52 59.65 2.39
CA LYS A 199 12.21 59.12 1.06
C LYS A 199 13.16 57.95 0.79
N ILE A 200 12.64 56.75 0.54
CA ILE A 200 13.45 55.63 0.02
C ILE A 200 12.81 55.11 -1.27
N GLU A 201 13.57 55.22 -2.37
CA GLU A 201 13.28 54.68 -3.70
C GLU A 201 13.48 53.15 -3.78
N PRO A 202 12.89 52.46 -4.78
CA PRO A 202 12.86 51.00 -4.83
C PRO A 202 14.12 50.41 -5.48
N LEU A 203 14.64 49.30 -4.91
CA LEU A 203 15.68 48.48 -5.53
C LEU A 203 15.08 47.27 -6.26
N VAL A 204 15.43 47.15 -7.55
CA VAL A 204 15.10 46.05 -8.46
C VAL A 204 16.28 45.07 -8.55
N GLU A 205 15.94 43.78 -8.63
CA GLU A 205 16.69 42.60 -9.13
C GLU A 205 18.00 42.11 -8.44
N ASN A 206 17.98 40.85 -7.98
CA ASN A 206 18.61 39.78 -8.78
C ASN A 206 18.24 38.35 -8.36
N LYS A 207 17.96 37.52 -9.37
CA LYS A 207 17.77 36.07 -9.29
C LYS A 207 19.08 35.36 -8.97
N LYS A 208 19.07 34.38 -8.04
CA LYS A 208 19.92 33.19 -8.12
C LYS A 208 19.21 31.95 -7.57
N ASN A 209 18.86 31.07 -8.52
CA ASN A 209 18.80 29.61 -8.49
C ASN A 209 19.14 28.90 -7.17
N ASN A 210 18.28 27.96 -6.77
CA ASN A 210 18.68 26.64 -6.28
C ASN A 210 17.50 25.66 -6.30
N GLU A 211 17.45 24.82 -7.35
CA GLU A 211 16.94 23.44 -7.23
C GLU A 211 18.17 22.51 -7.18
N PRO A 212 18.09 21.39 -6.46
CA PRO A 212 18.10 20.14 -7.21
C PRO A 212 17.15 19.05 -6.70
N LYS A 213 16.40 18.51 -7.68
CA LYS A 213 16.33 17.10 -8.11
C LYS A 213 16.02 16.00 -7.09
N GLY A 214 14.95 15.24 -7.37
CA GLY A 214 14.78 13.87 -6.88
C GLY A 214 13.42 13.24 -7.11
N LYS A 215 12.87 13.24 -8.34
CA LYS A 215 11.70 12.38 -8.68
C LYS A 215 12.20 11.02 -9.15
N ALA A 216 12.02 9.98 -8.34
CA ALA A 216 12.15 8.59 -8.79
C ALA A 216 10.95 8.25 -9.69
N LYS A 217 11.20 8.01 -10.97
CA LYS A 217 10.25 7.36 -11.88
C LYS A 217 10.27 5.87 -11.56
N ILE A 218 9.16 5.35 -11.02
CA ILE A 218 8.90 3.91 -11.01
C ILE A 218 8.27 3.60 -12.37
N SER A 219 9.03 2.93 -13.23
CA SER A 219 8.54 2.32 -14.47
C SER A 219 7.64 1.14 -14.11
N PHE A 220 6.37 1.22 -14.48
CA PHE A 220 5.44 0.10 -14.43
C PHE A 220 5.61 -0.72 -15.71
N ASP A 221 6.16 -1.92 -15.57
CA ASP A 221 6.30 -2.90 -16.64
C ASP A 221 4.93 -3.57 -16.86
N LEU A 222 4.18 -3.08 -17.85
CA LEU A 222 2.98 -3.77 -18.32
C LEU A 222 3.44 -4.84 -19.30
N GLY A 223 3.53 -6.07 -18.77
CA GLY A 223 3.78 -7.28 -19.54
C GLY A 223 2.88 -7.32 -20.77
N SER A 224 3.52 -7.49 -21.92
CA SER A 224 2.89 -7.68 -23.21
C SER A 224 2.08 -8.96 -23.18
N ASN A 225 0.77 -8.79 -23.37
CA ASN A 225 -0.17 -9.88 -23.60
C ASN A 225 -0.31 -10.02 -25.13
N GLU A 226 0.44 -10.94 -25.70
CA GLU A 226 0.24 -11.56 -27.02
C GLU A 226 0.67 -13.02 -26.85
N LYS A 227 0.00 -14.06 -27.35
CA LYS A 227 -1.14 -14.22 -28.24
C LYS A 227 -1.53 -15.72 -28.21
N ASP A 228 -2.77 -15.98 -28.60
CA ASP A 228 -3.26 -17.10 -29.42
C ASP A 228 -2.73 -18.54 -29.19
#